data_AF-A0A5C4MPH3-F1
#
_entry.id   AF-A0A5C4MPH3-F1
#
_cell.length_a   1.000
_cell.length_b   1.000
_cell.length_c   1.000
_cell.angle_alpha   90.00
_cell.angle_beta   90.00
_cell.angle_gamma   90.00
#
_symmetry.space_group_name_H-M   'P 1'
#
loop_
_entity.id
_entity.type
_entity.pdbx_description
1 polymer ?
#
loop_
_entity_poly.entity_id
_entity_poly.type
_entity_poly.pdbx_seq_one_letter_code
_entity_poly.pdbx_strand_id
1 'polypeptide(L)'
;MRHCQPPDEATLTSLAHGFYAAAADNEPGAWEGALQRAADAFSADAAYLVPMADGASWGPGTSITARVDPVWPRSYAERYGALDPVVPRAFGVCGPNKAVIAREIMDLPAHVQTEFYQEWCRPQGMADTMFGFITHGTSIQDERWGLFALVRGPTIEFFD
;
A
#
# COMPACT_ATOMS: atom_id res chain seq x y z
N MET A 1 -14.30 11.03 19.25
CA MET A 1 -13.12 10.28 18.78
C MET A 1 -13.33 8.81 19.11
N ARG A 2 -13.65 7.96 18.12
CA ARG A 2 -13.52 6.51 18.32
C ARG A 2 -12.02 6.25 18.38
N HIS A 3 -11.50 5.87 19.54
CA HIS A 3 -10.11 5.42 19.64
C HIS A 3 -9.90 4.31 18.61
N CYS A 4 -8.91 4.45 17.73
CA CYS A 4 -8.45 3.35 16.88
C CYS A 4 -8.07 2.21 17.82
N GLN A 5 -8.97 1.24 18.02
CA GLN A 5 -8.59 0.02 18.71
C GLN A 5 -7.76 -0.79 17.73
N PRO A 6 -6.56 -1.24 18.12
CA PRO A 6 -5.83 -2.19 17.30
C PRO A 6 -6.73 -3.43 17.08
N PRO A 7 -6.63 -4.08 15.92
CA PRO A 7 -7.32 -5.36 15.70
C PRO A 7 -6.99 -6.31 16.86
N ASP A 8 -8.00 -7.06 17.31
CA ASP A 8 -7.78 -8.09 18.31
C ASP A 8 -6.93 -9.25 17.74
N GLU A 9 -6.42 -10.11 18.63
CA GLU A 9 -5.58 -11.24 18.26
C GLU A 9 -6.29 -12.15 17.24
N ALA A 10 -7.58 -12.41 17.43
CA ALA A 10 -8.37 -13.25 16.53
C ALA A 10 -8.41 -12.68 15.10
N THR A 11 -8.58 -11.35 14.98
CA THR A 11 -8.54 -10.66 13.70
C THR A 11 -7.15 -10.76 13.07
N LEU A 12 -6.08 -10.52 13.84
CA LEU A 12 -4.71 -10.64 13.33
C LEU A 12 -4.38 -12.06 12.86
N THR A 13 -4.76 -13.08 13.62
CA THR A 13 -4.60 -14.48 13.23
C THR A 13 -5.38 -14.81 11.97
N SER A 14 -6.63 -14.32 11.85
CA SER A 14 -7.44 -14.52 10.65
C SER A 14 -6.82 -13.88 9.41
N LEU A 15 -6.28 -12.66 9.54
CA LEU A 15 -5.56 -11.99 8.47
C LEU A 15 -4.33 -12.81 8.06
N ALA A 16 -3.49 -13.21 9.01
CA ALA A 16 -2.29 -14.01 8.74
C ALA A 16 -2.64 -15.32 8.00
N HIS A 17 -3.63 -16.07 8.48
CA HIS A 17 -4.12 -17.27 7.79
C HIS A 17 -4.61 -16.97 6.37
N GLY A 18 -5.32 -15.85 6.17
CA GLY A 18 -5.77 -15.44 4.85
C GLY A 18 -4.62 -15.20 3.86
N PHE A 19 -3.54 -14.55 4.31
CA PHE A 19 -2.34 -14.35 3.51
C PHE A 19 -1.59 -15.67 3.23
N TYR A 20 -1.47 -16.55 4.22
CA TYR A 20 -0.84 -17.86 4.03
C TYR A 20 -1.64 -18.77 3.08
N ALA A 21 -2.97 -18.79 3.19
CA ALA A 21 -3.83 -19.54 2.28
C ALA A 21 -3.71 -19.01 0.85
N ALA A 22 -3.76 -17.68 0.65
CA ALA A 22 -3.59 -17.08 -0.67
C ALA A 22 -2.22 -17.40 -1.30
N ALA A 23 -1.17 -17.48 -0.48
CA ALA A 23 0.16 -17.88 -0.94
C ALA A 23 0.22 -19.38 -1.31
N ALA A 24 -0.53 -20.24 -0.64
CA ALA A 24 -0.53 -21.69 -0.87
C ALA A 24 -1.42 -22.11 -2.06
N ASP A 25 -2.56 -21.45 -2.24
CA ASP A 25 -3.61 -21.88 -3.16
C ASP A 25 -3.26 -21.60 -4.64
N ASN A 26 -2.23 -20.80 -4.94
CA ASN A 26 -1.82 -20.36 -6.30
C ASN A 26 -2.94 -19.76 -7.19
N GLU A 27 -4.14 -19.57 -6.65
CA GLU A 27 -5.28 -18.96 -7.32
C GLU A 27 -5.22 -17.42 -7.20
N PRO A 28 -5.23 -16.68 -8.32
CA PRO A 28 -5.12 -15.22 -8.28
C PRO A 28 -6.18 -14.51 -7.43
N GLY A 29 -7.41 -15.05 -7.41
CA GLY A 29 -8.53 -14.47 -6.64
C GLY A 29 -8.39 -14.60 -5.11
N ALA A 30 -7.54 -15.53 -4.63
CA ALA A 30 -7.33 -15.71 -3.20
C ALA A 30 -6.62 -14.50 -2.56
N TRP A 31 -5.71 -13.87 -3.31
CA TRP A 31 -5.00 -12.67 -2.87
C TRP A 31 -5.92 -11.45 -2.79
N GLU A 32 -6.81 -11.25 -3.76
CA GLU A 32 -7.79 -10.15 -3.70
C GLU A 32 -8.68 -10.28 -2.46
N GLY A 33 -9.16 -11.49 -2.16
CA GLY A 33 -9.96 -11.75 -0.95
C GLY A 33 -9.18 -11.51 0.35
N ALA A 34 -7.88 -11.83 0.39
CA ALA A 34 -7.03 -11.53 1.54
C ALA A 34 -6.83 -10.00 1.72
N LEU A 35 -6.60 -9.28 0.63
CA LEU A 35 -6.48 -7.82 0.64
C LEU A 35 -7.77 -7.12 1.04
N GLN A 36 -8.94 -7.62 0.61
CA GLN A 36 -10.25 -7.12 1.06
C GLN A 36 -10.41 -7.24 2.58
N ARG A 37 -10.08 -8.40 3.17
CA ARG A 37 -10.14 -8.58 4.62
C ARG A 37 -9.18 -7.67 5.37
N ALA A 38 -7.97 -7.44 4.83
CA ALA A 38 -7.04 -6.49 5.40
C ALA A 38 -7.61 -5.06 5.36
N ALA A 39 -8.21 -4.66 4.25
CA ALA A 39 -8.87 -3.36 4.15
C ALA A 39 -10.01 -3.22 5.16
N ASP A 40 -10.83 -4.26 5.37
CA ASP A 40 -11.88 -4.25 6.39
C ASP A 40 -11.34 -4.09 7.82
N ALA A 41 -10.35 -4.91 8.19
CA ALA A 41 -9.79 -4.92 9.54
C ALA A 41 -9.17 -3.57 9.93
N PHE A 42 -8.63 -2.85 8.96
CA PHE A 42 -8.01 -1.54 9.17
C PHE A 42 -8.89 -0.38 8.70
N SER A 43 -10.14 -0.62 8.30
CA SER A 43 -11.02 0.44 7.75
C SER A 43 -10.30 1.27 6.68
N ALA A 44 -9.67 0.58 5.73
CA ALA A 44 -9.03 1.17 4.57
C ALA A 44 -9.98 1.12 3.36
N ASP A 45 -9.87 2.14 2.52
CA ASP A 45 -10.69 2.26 1.32
C ASP A 45 -10.15 1.39 0.18
N ALA A 46 -8.83 1.18 0.15
CA ALA A 46 -8.17 0.31 -0.82
C ALA A 46 -6.95 -0.39 -0.22
N ALA A 47 -6.58 -1.53 -0.83
CA ALA A 47 -5.39 -2.29 -0.48
C ALA A 47 -4.62 -2.72 -1.73
N TYR A 48 -3.30 -2.70 -1.63
CA TYR A 48 -2.38 -3.03 -2.72
C TYR A 48 -1.32 -4.02 -2.25
N LEU A 49 -1.01 -4.97 -3.12
CA LEU A 49 0.21 -5.77 -3.07
C LEU A 49 0.93 -5.60 -4.41
N VAL A 50 2.08 -4.92 -4.38
CA VAL A 50 2.79 -4.50 -5.58
C VAL A 50 4.17 -5.17 -5.62
N PRO A 51 4.52 -5.90 -6.69
CA PRO A 51 5.89 -6.34 -6.89
C PRO A 51 6.79 -5.12 -7.15
N MET A 52 7.97 -5.09 -6.56
CA MET A 52 8.95 -4.00 -6.67
C MET A 52 10.25 -4.53 -7.31
N ALA A 53 10.85 -3.76 -8.22
CA ALA A 53 12.07 -4.17 -8.93
C ALA A 53 13.35 -3.94 -8.12
N ASP A 54 13.43 -2.82 -7.41
CA ASP A 54 14.62 -2.34 -6.69
C ASP A 54 14.24 -1.65 -5.37
N GLY A 55 13.08 -1.98 -4.83
CA GLY A 55 12.54 -1.41 -3.58
C GLY A 55 12.00 0.02 -3.71
N ALA A 56 12.35 0.77 -4.76
CA ALA A 56 11.88 2.14 -4.98
C ALA A 56 10.99 2.29 -6.21
N SER A 57 10.96 1.30 -7.10
CA SER A 57 10.14 1.27 -8.31
C SER A 57 9.27 0.02 -8.41
N TRP A 58 8.11 0.16 -9.08
CA TRP A 58 7.25 -0.98 -9.40
C TRP A 58 8.01 -1.94 -10.30
N GLY A 59 8.02 -3.21 -9.91
CA GLY A 59 8.73 -4.27 -10.60
C GLY A 59 7.92 -4.91 -11.72
N PRO A 60 8.57 -5.77 -12.52
CA PRO A 60 7.87 -6.55 -13.54
C PRO A 60 6.88 -7.50 -12.86
N GLY A 61 5.59 -7.20 -12.99
CA GLY A 61 4.53 -8.02 -12.43
C GLY A 61 3.19 -7.27 -12.39
N THR A 62 2.11 -8.03 -12.19
CA THR A 62 0.79 -7.42 -12.03
C THR A 62 0.56 -7.14 -10.55
N SER A 63 0.30 -5.88 -10.22
CA SER A 63 -0.15 -5.47 -8.88
C SER A 63 -1.47 -6.16 -8.55
N ILE A 64 -1.56 -6.77 -7.37
CA ILE A 64 -2.82 -7.29 -6.85
C ILE A 64 -3.46 -6.18 -6.03
N THR A 65 -4.73 -5.90 -6.30
CA THR A 65 -5.43 -4.77 -5.68
C THR A 65 -6.81 -5.19 -5.21
N ALA A 66 -7.30 -4.54 -4.17
CA ALA A 66 -8.65 -4.69 -3.67
C ALA A 66 -9.30 -3.32 -3.56
N ARG A 67 -10.52 -3.16 -4.13
CA ARG A 67 -11.31 -1.92 -4.15
C ARG A 67 -10.67 -0.79 -4.97
N VAL A 68 -9.94 -1.15 -6.01
CA VAL A 68 -9.22 -0.21 -6.87
C VAL A 68 -9.70 -0.35 -8.29
N ASP A 69 -10.03 0.77 -8.94
CA ASP A 69 -10.28 0.77 -10.38
C ASP A 69 -8.98 0.46 -11.14
N PRO A 70 -8.96 -0.53 -12.06
CA PRO A 70 -7.77 -0.90 -12.84
C PRO A 70 -7.11 0.25 -13.63
N VAL A 71 -7.81 1.37 -13.87
CA VAL A 71 -7.23 2.56 -14.49
C VAL A 71 -6.10 3.17 -13.64
N TRP A 72 -6.17 3.08 -12.31
CA TRP A 72 -5.18 3.72 -11.42
C TRP A 72 -3.84 3.00 -11.41
N PRO A 73 -3.77 1.66 -11.22
CA PRO A 73 -2.50 0.94 -11.33
C PRO A 73 -1.90 1.05 -12.74
N ARG A 74 -2.72 1.07 -13.79
CA ARG A 74 -2.24 1.25 -15.17
C ARG A 74 -1.61 2.62 -15.38
N SER A 75 -2.32 3.69 -15.04
CA SER A 75 -1.80 5.06 -15.18
C SER A 75 -0.58 5.34 -14.29
N TYR A 76 -0.47 4.65 -13.14
CA TYR A 76 0.75 4.70 -12.32
C TYR A 76 1.93 4.09 -13.07
N ALA A 77 1.79 2.88 -13.62
CA ALA A 77 2.84 2.22 -14.38
C ALA A 77 3.24 3.00 -15.65
N GLU A 78 2.28 3.67 -16.29
CA GLU A 78 2.51 4.41 -17.54
C GLU A 78 3.09 5.82 -17.33
N ARG A 79 2.76 6.49 -16.23
CA ARG A 79 3.10 7.92 -16.01
C ARG A 79 3.42 8.25 -14.57
N TYR A 80 2.47 8.04 -13.67
CA TYR A 80 2.50 8.69 -12.35
C TYR A 80 3.53 8.09 -11.40
N GLY A 81 4.00 6.87 -11.63
CA GLY A 81 5.07 6.27 -10.84
C GLY A 81 6.41 7.01 -10.94
N ALA A 82 6.68 7.69 -12.07
CA ALA A 82 7.85 8.54 -12.21
C ALA A 82 7.74 9.87 -11.43
N LEU A 83 6.53 10.25 -11.04
CA LEU A 83 6.22 11.47 -10.29
C LEU A 83 6.03 11.20 -8.79
N ASP A 84 5.93 9.93 -8.38
CA ASP A 84 5.64 9.55 -6.99
C ASP A 84 6.82 9.89 -6.05
N PRO A 85 6.67 10.87 -5.14
CA PRO A 85 7.70 11.20 -4.17
C PRO A 85 7.66 10.31 -2.92
N VAL A 86 6.60 9.50 -2.74
CA VAL A 86 6.28 8.78 -1.51
C VAL A 86 6.99 7.44 -1.46
N VAL A 87 6.84 6.59 -2.48
CA VAL A 87 7.40 5.23 -2.48
C VAL A 87 8.93 5.21 -2.32
N PRO A 88 9.72 6.01 -3.08
CA PRO A 88 11.17 6.04 -2.91
C PRO A 88 11.60 6.50 -1.51
N ARG A 89 10.87 7.46 -0.93
CA ARG A 89 11.15 7.98 0.40
C ARG A 89 10.77 6.99 1.50
N ALA A 90 9.65 6.29 1.35
CA ALA A 90 9.23 5.24 2.26
C ALA A 90 10.28 4.12 2.30
N PHE A 91 10.79 3.70 1.15
CA PHE A 91 11.83 2.68 1.07
C PHE A 91 13.09 3.08 1.83
N GLY A 92 13.59 4.31 1.61
CA GLY A 92 14.79 4.82 2.28
C GLY A 92 14.66 4.98 3.80
N VAL A 93 13.45 5.14 4.33
CA VAL A 93 13.21 5.35 5.77
C VAL A 93 12.91 4.04 6.53
N CYS A 94 12.28 3.06 5.89
CA CYS A 94 11.65 1.94 6.60
C CYS A 94 12.41 0.64 6.49
N GLY A 95 13.08 0.40 5.36
CA GLY A 95 13.65 -0.90 5.04
C GLY A 95 12.62 -2.06 5.11
N PRO A 96 13.09 -3.32 5.14
CA PRO A 96 12.24 -4.46 5.43
C PRO A 96 11.84 -4.44 6.91
N ASN A 97 10.62 -4.86 7.24
CA ASN A 97 10.13 -5.09 8.62
C ASN A 97 9.54 -3.89 9.37
N LYS A 98 9.42 -2.72 8.74
CA LYS A 98 8.72 -1.58 9.35
C LYS A 98 7.61 -1.08 8.44
N ALA A 99 6.41 -0.91 9.00
CA ALA A 99 5.34 -0.16 8.36
C ALA A 99 5.46 1.33 8.74
N VAL A 100 5.13 2.22 7.82
CA VAL A 100 5.03 3.66 8.06
C VAL A 100 3.79 4.23 7.40
N ILE A 101 3.42 5.43 7.85
CA ILE A 101 2.36 6.22 7.26
C ILE A 101 3.00 7.37 6.46
N ALA A 102 2.45 7.70 5.30
CA ALA A 102 2.99 8.73 4.39
C ALA A 102 3.28 10.06 5.12
N ARG A 103 2.40 10.47 6.03
CA ARG A 103 2.56 11.69 6.83
C ARG A 103 3.73 11.70 7.82
N GLU A 104 4.28 10.53 8.16
CA GLU A 104 5.45 10.42 9.02
C GLU A 104 6.76 10.68 8.25
N ILE A 105 6.70 10.56 6.92
CA ILE A 105 7.86 10.65 6.05
C ILE A 105 7.79 11.84 5.10
N MET A 106 6.61 12.37 4.78
CA MET A 106 6.39 13.47 3.85
C MET A 106 6.02 14.78 4.57
N ASP A 107 6.43 15.91 3.98
CA ASP A 107 5.79 17.20 4.25
C ASP A 107 4.43 17.22 3.54
N LEU A 108 3.35 16.98 4.29
CA LEU A 108 1.99 16.89 3.75
C LEU A 108 1.56 18.18 3.01
N PRO A 109 1.67 19.39 3.59
CA PRO A 109 1.40 20.64 2.87
C PRO A 109 2.11 20.76 1.52
N ALA A 110 3.39 20.36 1.43
CA ALA A 110 4.10 20.38 0.15
C ALA A 110 3.62 19.27 -0.79
N HIS A 111 3.40 18.06 -0.27
CA HIS A 111 2.96 16.90 -1.06
C HIS A 111 1.60 17.14 -1.73
N VAL A 112 0.64 17.72 -1.03
CA VAL A 112 -0.69 17.98 -1.60
C VAL A 112 -0.66 18.99 -2.75
N GLN A 113 0.42 19.76 -2.92
CA GLN A 113 0.59 20.68 -4.04
C GLN A 113 1.27 20.04 -5.26
N THR A 114 1.71 18.77 -5.16
CA THR A 114 2.40 18.09 -6.27
C THR A 114 1.45 17.67 -7.39
N GLU A 115 1.96 17.55 -8.62
CA GLU A 115 1.23 16.99 -9.77
C GLU A 115 0.72 15.58 -9.46
N PHE A 116 1.58 14.75 -8.87
CA PHE A 116 1.22 13.39 -8.45
C PHE A 116 0.00 13.38 -7.53
N TYR A 117 -0.04 14.23 -6.50
CA TYR A 117 -1.18 14.28 -5.61
C TYR A 117 -2.44 14.81 -6.31
N GLN A 118 -2.34 15.95 -6.99
CA GLN A 118 -3.51 16.62 -7.57
C GLN A 118 -4.15 15.83 -8.72
N GLU A 119 -3.33 15.17 -9.55
CA GLU A 119 -3.81 14.46 -10.74
C GLU A 119 -4.00 12.96 -10.54
N TRP A 120 -3.29 12.33 -9.60
CA TRP A 120 -3.37 10.88 -9.40
C TRP A 120 -3.96 10.49 -8.05
N CYS A 121 -3.46 11.01 -6.92
CA CYS A 121 -3.97 10.61 -5.60
C CYS A 121 -5.40 11.13 -5.34
N ARG A 122 -5.61 12.43 -5.53
CA ARG A 122 -6.87 13.11 -5.16
C ARG A 122 -8.08 12.57 -5.94
N PRO A 123 -8.04 12.35 -7.27
CA PRO A 123 -9.22 11.89 -8.01
C PRO A 123 -9.69 10.48 -7.62
N GLN A 124 -8.80 9.63 -7.12
CA GLN A 124 -9.13 8.30 -6.62
C GLN A 124 -9.38 8.26 -5.11
N GLY A 125 -9.37 9.42 -4.45
CA GLY A 125 -9.61 9.52 -3.02
C GLY A 125 -8.47 8.95 -2.17
N MET A 126 -7.22 9.03 -2.61
CA MET A 126 -6.05 8.74 -1.76
C MET A 126 -5.64 10.00 -0.98
N ALA A 127 -5.84 9.99 0.33
CA ALA A 127 -5.42 11.11 1.20
C ALA A 127 -4.25 10.74 2.12
N ASP A 128 -4.28 9.53 2.69
CA ASP A 128 -3.18 9.01 3.50
C ASP A 128 -2.98 7.53 3.17
N THR A 129 -1.75 7.07 3.29
CA THR A 129 -1.40 5.68 2.96
C THR A 129 -0.41 5.13 3.96
N MET A 130 -0.69 3.92 4.45
CA MET A 130 0.25 3.12 5.22
C MET A 130 0.91 2.10 4.28
N PHE A 131 2.23 1.95 4.39
CA PHE A 131 3.01 1.06 3.55
C PHE A 131 3.96 0.20 4.38
N GLY A 132 4.20 -1.03 3.93
CA GLY A 132 5.27 -1.89 4.44
C GLY A 132 5.96 -2.63 3.29
N PHE A 133 7.28 -2.77 3.41
CA PHE A 133 8.09 -3.51 2.44
C PHE A 133 8.33 -4.95 2.92
N ILE A 134 8.10 -5.89 2.01
CA ILE A 134 8.26 -7.33 2.20
C ILE A 134 9.43 -7.79 1.35
N THR A 135 10.32 -8.60 1.91
CA THR A 135 11.43 -9.21 1.16
C THR A 135 11.04 -10.59 0.64
N HIS A 136 11.33 -10.84 -0.63
CA HIS A 136 11.23 -12.16 -1.22
C HIS A 136 12.60 -12.87 -1.17
N GLY A 137 12.90 -13.50 -0.04
CA GLY A 137 14.10 -14.32 0.11
C GLY A 137 14.59 -14.46 1.56
N THR A 138 15.41 -15.49 1.80
CA THR A 138 16.11 -15.70 3.09
C THR A 138 17.40 -14.87 3.21
N SER A 139 17.75 -14.09 2.19
CA SER A 139 18.93 -13.25 2.14
C SER A 139 18.56 -11.83 1.73
N ILE A 140 19.14 -10.84 2.41
CA ILE A 140 19.05 -9.41 2.07
C ILE A 140 19.56 -9.13 0.64
N GLN A 141 20.28 -10.08 0.03
CA GLN A 141 20.85 -9.99 -1.32
C GLN A 141 19.89 -10.47 -2.44
N ASP A 142 18.79 -11.16 -2.13
CA ASP A 142 17.75 -11.49 -3.11
C ASP A 142 16.74 -10.32 -3.09
N GLU A 143 17.11 -9.22 -3.75
CA GLU A 143 16.48 -7.89 -3.68
C GLU A 143 15.12 -7.80 -4.38
N ARG A 144 14.33 -8.87 -4.36
CA ARG A 144 12.94 -8.82 -4.83
C ARG A 144 12.05 -8.35 -3.70
N TRP A 145 11.50 -7.17 -3.84
CA TRP A 145 10.69 -6.53 -2.84
C TRP A 145 9.21 -6.60 -3.23
N GLY A 146 8.34 -6.65 -2.23
CA GLY A 146 6.91 -6.41 -2.37
C GLY A 146 6.52 -5.21 -1.51
N LEU A 147 5.61 -4.39 -2.00
CA LEU A 147 4.99 -3.32 -1.23
C LEU A 147 3.58 -3.77 -0.86
N PHE A 148 3.27 -3.80 0.43
CA PHE A 148 1.90 -3.87 0.91
C PHE A 148 1.45 -2.47 1.32
N ALA A 149 0.31 -2.02 0.80
CA ALA A 149 -0.22 -0.70 1.09
C ALA A 149 -1.70 -0.76 1.50
N LEU A 150 -2.07 0.06 2.49
CA LEU A 150 -3.46 0.35 2.85
C LEU A 150 -3.70 1.85 2.71
N VAL A 151 -4.69 2.19 1.88
CA VAL A 151 -5.04 3.56 1.55
C VAL A 151 -6.29 3.97 2.30
N ARG A 152 -6.31 5.21 2.79
CA ARG A 152 -7.51 5.88 3.24
C ARG A 152 -7.72 7.18 2.47
N GLY A 153 -8.99 7.45 2.20
CA GLY A 153 -9.46 8.73 1.72
C GLY A 153 -9.52 9.78 2.81
N PRO A 154 -9.86 11.01 2.40
CA PRO A 154 -9.79 12.14 3.30
C PRO A 154 -10.81 11.96 4.43
N THR A 155 -10.32 11.87 5.65
CA THR A 155 -11.13 12.25 6.82
C THR A 155 -11.36 13.75 6.74
N ILE A 156 -12.61 14.17 7.01
CA ILE A 156 -13.10 15.56 6.90
C ILE A 156 -12.14 16.58 7.57
N GLU A 157 -11.34 16.15 8.54
CA GLU A 157 -10.37 16.97 9.30
C GLU A 157 -9.10 17.41 8.53
N PHE A 158 -8.83 16.91 7.31
CA PHE A 158 -7.59 17.25 6.58
C PHE A 158 -7.63 18.58 5.80
N PHE A 159 -8.79 19.21 5.66
CA PHE A 159 -8.98 20.42 4.84
C PHE A 159 -9.50 21.64 5.60
N ASP A 160 -9.53 21.58 6.94
CA ASP A 160 -9.87 22.71 7.82
C ASP A 160 -8.62 23.33 8.49
#